data_AF-A0A833FXE4-F1
#
_entry.id   AF-A0A833FXE4-F1
#
_cell.length_a   1.000
_cell.length_b   1.000
_cell.length_c   1.000
_cell.angle_alpha   90.00
_cell.angle_beta   90.00
_cell.angle_gamma   90.00
#
_symmetry.space_group_name_H-M   'P 1'
#
loop_
_entity.id
_entity.type
_entity.pdbx_description
1 polymer ?
#
loop_
_entity_poly.entity_id
_entity_poly.type
_entity_poly.pdbx_seq_one_letter_code
_entity_poly.pdbx_strand_id
1 'polypeptide(L)' 'MTERIAVVVKGYPRLSETFIAQELLTLQQQGLELGIYSLREPYDDKRHP' A
#
# COMPACT_ATOMS: atom_id res chain seq x y z
N MET A 1 12.56 -1.02 -19.48
CA MET A 1 11.72 -0.09 -18.70
C MET A 1 10.79 -0.96 -17.89
N THR A 2 10.91 -0.98 -16.57
CA THR A 2 9.91 -1.64 -15.71
C THR A 2 8.64 -0.82 -15.78
N GLU A 3 7.54 -1.42 -16.22
CA GLU A 3 6.23 -0.77 -16.15
C GLU A 3 5.82 -0.69 -14.69
N ARG A 4 5.52 0.52 -14.21
CA ARG A 4 5.09 0.76 -12.84
C ARG A 4 3.59 0.51 -12.70
N ILE A 5 3.21 -0.33 -11.74
CA ILE A 5 1.82 -0.63 -11.44
C ILE A 5 1.28 0.44 -10.47
N ALA A 6 0.23 1.14 -10.89
CA ALA A 6 -0.48 2.09 -10.04
C ALA A 6 -1.56 1.38 -9.21
N VAL A 7 -1.44 1.43 -7.89
CA VAL A 7 -2.40 0.93 -6.91
C VAL A 7 -3.19 2.11 -6.37
N VAL A 8 -4.43 2.28 -6.82
CA VAL A 8 -5.29 3.41 -6.41
C VAL A 8 -6.24 2.95 -5.32
N VAL A 9 -6.25 3.66 -4.20
CA VAL A 9 -7.01 3.31 -2.99
C VAL A 9 -7.73 4.51 -2.41
N LYS A 10 -8.83 4.26 -1.67
CA LYS A 10 -9.61 5.33 -1.05
C LYS A 10 -8.84 6.06 0.06
N GLY A 11 -7.98 5.37 0.79
CA GLY A 11 -7.11 5.94 1.81
C GLY A 11 -6.32 4.85 2.51
N TYR A 12 -4.99 4.96 2.46
CA TYR A 12 -4.00 3.98 2.90
C TYR A 12 -2.76 4.73 3.45
N PRO A 13 -2.03 4.17 4.42
CA PRO A 13 -2.31 2.92 5.14
C PRO A 13 -3.33 3.08 6.28
N ARG A 14 -4.06 2.00 6.61
CA ARG A 14 -4.88 1.88 7.83
C ARG A 14 -4.42 0.71 8.69
N LEU A 15 -4.73 0.75 9.98
CA LEU A 15 -4.38 -0.31 10.93
C LEU A 15 -4.99 -1.67 10.55
N SER A 16 -6.22 -1.68 10.03
CA SER A 16 -6.90 -2.89 9.57
C SER A 16 -6.37 -3.44 8.24
N GLU A 17 -5.47 -2.71 7.55
CA GLU A 17 -4.97 -3.05 6.20
C GLU A 17 -3.59 -3.71 6.22
N THR A 18 -3.13 -4.21 7.38
CA THR A 18 -1.81 -4.83 7.51
C THR A 18 -1.62 -6.03 6.59
N PHE A 19 -2.67 -6.81 6.34
CA PHE A 19 -2.65 -7.90 5.36
C PHE A 19 -2.28 -7.39 3.95
N ILE A 20 -2.99 -6.39 3.44
CA ILE A 20 -2.73 -5.82 2.11
C ILE A 20 -1.33 -5.21 2.04
N ALA A 21 -0.87 -4.57 3.12
CA ALA A 21 0.48 -4.02 3.19
C ALA A 21 1.57 -5.11 3.03
N GLN A 22 1.39 -6.30 3.62
CA GLN A 22 2.31 -7.43 3.46
C GLN A 22 2.26 -8.02 2.04
N GLU A 23 1.09 -8.12 1.44
CA GLU A 23 0.95 -8.58 0.04
C GLU A 23 1.65 -7.61 -0.93
N LEU A 24 1.45 -6.30 -0.78
CA LEU A 24 2.12 -5.28 -1.58
C LEU A 24 3.65 -5.33 -1.41
N LEU A 25 4.14 -5.53 -0.18
CA LEU A 25 5.55 -5.70 0.09
C LEU A 25 6.12 -6.95 -0.61
N THR A 26 5.38 -8.05 -0.60
CA THR A 26 5.79 -9.31 -1.25
C THR A 26 5.91 -9.12 -2.76
N LEU A 27 4.97 -8.41 -3.38
CA LEU A 27 5.03 -8.05 -4.80
C LEU A 27 6.24 -7.17 -5.12
N GLN A 28 6.57 -6.19 -4.26
CA GLN A 28 7.78 -5.38 -4.42
C GLN A 28 9.06 -6.21 -4.31
N GLN A 29 9.11 -7.17 -3.36
CA GLN A 29 10.24 -8.08 -3.20
C GLN A 29 10.43 -9.02 -4.41
N GLN A 30 9.36 -9.33 -5.13
CA GLN A 30 9.39 -10.08 -6.39
C GLN A 30 9.82 -9.22 -7.60
N GLY A 31 10.13 -7.94 -7.39
CA GLY A 31 10.65 -7.04 -8.42
C GLY A 31 9.59 -6.19 -9.12
N LEU A 32 8.34 -6.17 -8.62
CA LEU A 32 7.30 -5.29 -9.16
C LEU A 32 7.48 -3.87 -8.64
N GLU A 33 7.48 -2.90 -9.57
CA GLU A 33 7.50 -1.49 -9.22
C GLU A 33 6.08 -1.00 -8.94
N LEU A 34 5.78 -0.69 -7.68
CA LEU A 34 4.45 -0.23 -7.25
C LEU A 34 4.44 1.28 -6.98
N GLY A 35 3.36 1.96 -7.37
CA GLY A 35 3.00 3.31 -6.93
C GLY A 35 1.65 3.29 -6.23
N ILE A 36 1.61 3.66 -4.94
CA ILE A 36 0.36 3.67 -4.17
C ILE A 36 -0.19 5.09 -4.13
N TYR A 37 -1.42 5.27 -4.58
CA TYR A 37 -2.10 6.56 -4.67
C TYR A 37 -3.38 6.55 -3.84
N SER A 38 -3.37 7.33 -2.75
CA SER A 38 -4.51 7.45 -1.83
C SER A 38 -5.37 8.66 -2.19
N LEU A 39 -6.68 8.46 -2.33
CA LEU A 39 -7.65 9.54 -2.56
C LEU A 39 -7.91 10.41 -1.31
N ARG A 40 -7.54 9.91 -0.13
CA ARG A 40 -7.69 10.58 1.17
C ARG A 40 -6.44 10.32 1.99
N GLU A 41 -6.10 11.26 2.86
CA GLU A 41 -5.06 11.05 3.85
C GLU A 41 -5.40 9.87 4.77
N PRO A 42 -4.39 9.08 5.20
CA PRO A 42 -4.60 8.03 6.17
C PRO A 42 -5.10 8.65 7.48
N TYR A 43 -6.15 8.05 8.04
CA TYR A 43 -6.69 8.44 9.34
C TYR A 43 -6.82 7.17 10.19
N ASP A 44 -5.93 7.06 11.16
CA ASP A 44 -5.97 6.04 12.20
C ASP A 44 -5.35 6.64 13.47
N ASP A 45 -6.06 6.56 14.59
CA ASP A 45 -5.59 7.09 15.88
C ASP A 45 -4.59 6.13 16.56
N LYS A 46 -4.38 4.96 15.97
CA LYS A 46 -3.57 3.87 16.50
C LYS A 46 -2.54 3.40 15.47
N ARG A 47 -1.45 2.83 15.99
CA ARG A 47 -0.39 2.21 15.18
C ARG A 47 -0.41 0.71 15.40
N HIS A 48 -0.05 -0.04 14.37
CA HIS A 48 0.15 -1.48 14.50
C HIS A 48 1.39 -1.72 15.38
N PRO A 49 1.32 -2.64 16.36
CA PRO A 49 2.48 -3.02 17.16
C PRO A 49 3.58 -3.68 16.32
#